data_AF-V8CL22-F1
#
_entry.id   AF-V8CL22-F1
#
_cell.length_a   1.000
_cell.length_b   1.000
_cell.length_c   1.000
_cell.angle_alpha   90.00
_cell.angle_beta   90.00
_cell.angle_gamma   90.00
#
_symmetry.space_group_name_H-M   'P 1'
#
loop_
_entity.id
_entity.type
_entity.pdbx_description
1 polymer ?
#
loop_
_entity_poly.entity_id
_entity_poly.type
_entity_poly.pdbx_seq_one_letter_code
_entity_poly.pdbx_strand_id
1 'polypeptide(L)'
;MDKNLTLTIQGQHEDFQGAYCMWIKSVKGFNPTKHCIKCFDGKYINIKPTHFTQPFKTNTPYTFALDNSPKLTSHLINGEILHYFCIVAQPYNWSLNIHAGFIYSQGDIIERTFKEQKITIENAKEIYFDDSVVKEKYSHLPREFTTCRNFHFGAYYYG
;
A
#
# COMPACT_ATOMS: atom_id res chain seq x y z
N MET A 1 6.87 -17.85 -12.16
CA MET A 1 5.44 -17.48 -12.35
C MET A 1 5.29 -16.01 -12.02
N ASP A 2 4.60 -15.28 -12.87
CA ASP A 2 4.30 -13.86 -12.63
C ASP A 2 3.28 -13.74 -11.51
N LYS A 3 3.59 -12.94 -10.49
CA LYS A 3 2.72 -12.68 -9.35
C LYS A 3 1.88 -11.44 -9.66
N ASN A 4 0.71 -11.66 -10.22
CA ASN A 4 -0.19 -10.57 -10.62
C ASN A 4 -1.31 -10.38 -9.60
N LEU A 5 -1.53 -9.12 -9.21
CA LEU A 5 -2.75 -8.72 -8.50
C LEU A 5 -3.77 -8.15 -9.48
N THR A 6 -5.05 -8.27 -9.13
CA THR A 6 -6.13 -7.56 -9.83
C THR A 6 -6.77 -6.58 -8.86
N LEU A 7 -6.85 -5.32 -9.27
CA LEU A 7 -7.54 -4.26 -8.55
C LEU A 7 -8.85 -3.95 -9.27
N THR A 8 -9.95 -4.00 -8.55
CA THR A 8 -11.27 -3.55 -9.05
C THR A 8 -11.82 -2.49 -8.10
N ILE A 9 -12.39 -1.44 -8.67
CA ILE A 9 -13.04 -0.35 -7.93
C ILE A 9 -14.51 -0.34 -8.33
N GLN A 10 -15.42 -0.46 -7.38
CA GLN A 10 -16.87 -0.40 -7.63
C GLN A 10 -17.44 0.85 -6.97
N GLY A 11 -18.38 1.52 -7.64
CA GLY A 11 -19.01 2.74 -7.13
C GLY A 11 -20.15 3.20 -8.03
N GLN A 12 -20.86 4.24 -7.61
CA GLN A 12 -21.99 4.79 -8.37
C GLN A 12 -21.56 5.59 -9.60
N HIS A 13 -20.34 6.14 -9.59
CA HIS A 13 -19.79 6.91 -10.70
C HIS A 13 -19.04 6.01 -11.68
N GLU A 14 -18.98 6.41 -12.95
CA GLU A 14 -18.21 5.72 -14.00
C GLU A 14 -16.70 5.75 -13.71
N ASP A 15 -16.22 6.79 -13.03
CA ASP A 15 -14.81 7.02 -12.75
C ASP A 15 -14.52 7.01 -11.24
N PHE A 16 -13.35 6.50 -10.85
CA PHE A 16 -12.83 6.52 -9.49
C PHE A 16 -12.55 7.95 -9.01
N GLN A 17 -13.28 8.36 -7.97
CA GLN A 17 -13.27 9.73 -7.45
C GLN A 17 -12.54 9.88 -6.12
N GLY A 18 -12.05 11.09 -5.88
CA GLY A 18 -11.71 11.57 -4.54
C GLY A 18 -10.37 11.09 -3.98
N ALA A 19 -9.54 10.41 -4.78
CA ALA A 19 -8.16 10.07 -4.44
C ALA A 19 -7.18 11.07 -5.05
N TYR A 20 -6.31 11.62 -4.20
CA TYR A 20 -5.16 12.43 -4.60
C TYR A 20 -4.10 11.57 -5.31
N CYS A 21 -3.79 10.40 -4.75
CA CYS A 21 -2.93 9.41 -5.39
C CYS A 21 -3.28 7.99 -4.91
N MET A 22 -2.86 7.00 -5.70
CA MET A 22 -3.03 5.58 -5.40
C MET A 22 -1.83 4.80 -5.93
N TRP A 23 -1.27 3.92 -5.11
CA TRP A 23 -0.05 3.20 -5.49
C TRP A 23 0.18 1.92 -4.70
N ILE A 24 1.05 1.08 -5.26
CA ILE A 24 1.61 -0.12 -4.60
C ILE A 24 3.13 -0.01 -4.55
N LYS A 25 3.73 -0.48 -3.46
CA LYS A 25 5.19 -0.66 -3.38
C LYS A 25 5.53 -2.07 -2.91
N SER A 26 6.42 -2.74 -3.63
CA SER A 26 7.02 -4.01 -3.19
C SER A 26 8.20 -3.67 -2.31
N VAL A 27 8.08 -3.90 -1.01
CA VAL A 27 9.00 -3.41 0.03
C VAL A 27 10.05 -4.48 0.32
N LYS A 28 11.32 -4.12 0.12
CA LYS A 28 12.49 -4.99 0.29
C LYS A 28 13.45 -4.50 1.38
N GLY A 29 13.13 -3.37 2.00
CA GLY A 29 13.94 -2.70 3.01
C GLY A 29 13.26 -1.44 3.54
N PHE A 30 13.80 -0.93 4.64
CA PHE A 30 13.29 0.20 5.38
C PHE A 30 14.43 1.17 5.73
N ASN A 31 14.20 2.46 5.49
CA ASN A 31 15.11 3.54 5.87
C ASN A 31 14.45 4.40 6.96
N PRO A 32 14.89 4.30 8.24
CA PRO A 32 14.28 5.03 9.35
C PRO A 32 14.54 6.54 9.32
N THR A 33 15.42 7.03 8.44
CA THR A 33 15.70 8.48 8.28
C THR A 33 14.71 9.18 7.33
N LYS A 34 13.79 8.42 6.72
CA LYS A 34 12.75 8.93 5.81
C LYS A 34 11.39 8.49 6.31
N HIS A 35 10.34 9.23 5.95
CA HIS A 35 8.95 8.88 6.25
C HIS A 35 8.13 8.77 4.94
N CYS A 36 6.87 8.36 5.08
CA CYS A 36 5.97 8.11 3.96
C CYS A 36 6.58 7.11 2.96
N ILE A 37 6.29 7.23 1.67
CA ILE A 37 6.76 6.27 0.65
C ILE A 37 8.29 6.19 0.54
N LYS A 38 9.00 7.25 0.97
CA LYS A 38 10.45 7.35 0.91
C LYS A 38 11.15 6.49 1.95
N CYS A 39 10.44 5.99 2.96
CA CYS A 39 11.02 5.05 3.93
C CYS A 39 11.14 3.62 3.38
N PHE A 40 10.52 3.33 2.23
CA PHE A 40 10.58 2.00 1.62
C PHE A 40 11.63 1.92 0.53
N ASP A 41 12.36 0.82 0.51
CA ASP A 41 13.17 0.39 -0.64
C ASP A 41 12.39 -0.63 -1.46
N GLY A 42 12.41 -0.50 -2.79
CA GLY A 42 11.83 -1.48 -3.72
C GLY A 42 10.92 -0.88 -4.80
N LYS A 43 10.33 -1.76 -5.62
CA LYS A 43 9.63 -1.36 -6.86
C LYS A 43 8.32 -0.65 -6.55
N TYR A 44 8.13 0.50 -7.21
CA TYR A 44 6.93 1.33 -7.11
C TYR A 44 6.03 1.12 -8.33
N ILE A 45 4.74 0.92 -8.09
CA ILE A 45 3.69 0.87 -9.09
C ILE A 45 2.80 2.08 -8.86
N ASN A 46 2.93 3.07 -9.73
CA ASN A 46 2.09 4.26 -9.72
C ASN A 46 0.77 3.91 -10.40
N ILE A 47 -0.30 3.77 -9.62
CA ILE A 47 -1.62 3.45 -10.17
C ILE A 47 -2.26 4.77 -10.60
N LYS A 48 -2.45 5.70 -9.67
CA LYS A 48 -3.03 7.03 -9.92
C LYS A 48 -2.06 8.13 -9.50
N PRO A 49 -1.46 8.89 -10.45
CA PRO A 49 -0.59 10.02 -10.14
C PRO A 49 -1.38 11.23 -9.62
N THR A 50 -0.66 12.17 -8.98
CA THR A 50 -1.19 13.41 -8.38
C THR A 50 -1.71 14.42 -9.41
N HIS A 51 -1.27 14.31 -10.67
CA HIS A 51 -1.72 15.12 -11.80
C HIS A 51 -2.33 14.17 -12.83
N PHE A 52 -3.66 14.15 -12.88
CA PHE A 52 -4.43 13.25 -13.74
C PHE A 52 -4.11 13.47 -15.22
N THR A 53 -3.93 12.39 -15.96
CA THR A 53 -4.07 12.40 -17.42
C THR A 53 -5.18 11.48 -17.91
N GLN A 54 -5.60 10.45 -17.15
CA GLN A 54 -6.81 9.66 -17.41
C GLN A 54 -7.46 9.12 -16.12
N PRO A 55 -8.81 9.08 -16.01
CA PRO A 55 -9.51 8.50 -14.86
C PRO A 55 -9.45 6.97 -14.86
N PHE A 56 -9.39 6.37 -13.67
CA PHE A 56 -9.62 4.93 -13.49
C PHE A 56 -11.12 4.68 -13.56
N LYS A 57 -11.55 3.77 -14.41
CA LYS A 57 -12.97 3.41 -14.56
C LYS A 57 -13.39 2.48 -13.43
N THR A 58 -14.59 2.66 -12.92
CA THR A 58 -15.21 1.71 -12.00
C THR A 58 -15.62 0.45 -12.75
N ASN A 59 -15.75 -0.66 -12.03
CA ASN A 59 -16.09 -1.99 -12.53
C ASN A 59 -15.14 -2.53 -13.61
N THR A 60 -13.96 -1.93 -13.76
CA THR A 60 -12.90 -2.38 -14.67
C THR A 60 -11.79 -3.04 -13.85
N PRO A 61 -11.41 -4.29 -14.15
CA PRO A 61 -10.29 -4.94 -13.50
C PRO A 61 -8.95 -4.41 -14.04
N TYR A 62 -8.04 -4.05 -13.15
CA TYR A 62 -6.68 -3.60 -13.48
C TYR A 62 -5.66 -4.57 -12.93
N THR A 63 -4.84 -5.14 -13.81
CA THR A 63 -3.82 -6.12 -13.43
C THR A 63 -2.45 -5.45 -13.24
N PHE A 64 -1.76 -5.79 -12.15
CA PHE A 64 -0.42 -5.29 -11.88
C PHE A 64 0.53 -6.43 -11.52
N ALA A 65 1.68 -6.48 -12.19
CA ALA A 65 2.76 -7.41 -11.89
C ALA A 65 3.56 -6.94 -10.67
N LEU A 66 3.51 -7.72 -9.59
CA LEU A 66 4.30 -7.51 -8.39
C LEU A 66 5.76 -7.89 -8.62
N ASP A 67 6.66 -7.16 -7.95
CA ASP A 67 8.05 -7.57 -7.90
C ASP A 67 8.21 -8.70 -6.88
N ASN A 68 8.59 -9.87 -7.38
CA ASN A 68 8.75 -11.10 -6.61
C ASN A 68 10.22 -11.51 -6.44
N SER A 69 11.17 -10.60 -6.72
CA SER A 69 12.60 -10.86 -6.61
C SER A 69 13.15 -10.45 -5.22
N PRO A 70 13.30 -11.36 -4.25
CA PRO A 70 13.76 -10.97 -2.93
C PRO A 70 15.22 -10.51 -2.99
N LYS A 71 15.57 -9.54 -2.13
CA LYS A 71 16.99 -9.26 -1.81
C LYS A 71 17.38 -10.10 -0.59
N LEU A 72 18.68 -10.30 -0.38
CA LEU A 72 19.21 -10.91 0.86
C LEU A 72 18.66 -10.26 2.14
N THR A 73 18.37 -8.96 2.09
CA THR A 73 17.85 -8.16 3.21
C THR A 73 16.32 -8.12 3.29
N SER A 74 15.61 -8.82 2.40
CA SER A 74 14.15 -8.78 2.38
C SER A 74 13.57 -9.61 3.52
N HIS A 75 12.66 -9.01 4.27
CA HIS A 75 11.83 -9.74 5.20
C HIS A 75 10.73 -10.46 4.39
N LEU A 76 10.55 -11.75 4.64
CA LEU A 76 9.58 -12.58 3.94
C LEU A 76 8.58 -13.15 4.93
N ILE A 77 7.31 -13.17 4.54
CA ILE A 77 6.25 -13.88 5.29
C ILE A 77 5.76 -14.99 4.39
N ASN A 78 5.81 -16.24 4.87
CA ASN A 78 5.46 -17.43 4.08
C ASN A 78 6.22 -17.53 2.75
N GLY A 79 7.47 -17.05 2.72
CA GLY A 79 8.30 -17.03 1.50
C GLY A 79 7.95 -15.91 0.51
N GLU A 80 7.03 -15.01 0.86
CA GLU A 80 6.56 -13.93 0.00
C GLU A 80 7.13 -12.57 0.40
N ILE A 81 7.35 -11.72 -0.61
CA ILE A 81 7.77 -10.34 -0.42
C ILE A 81 6.59 -9.52 0.13
N LEU A 82 6.92 -8.59 1.00
CA LEU A 82 5.96 -7.65 1.55
C LEU A 82 5.60 -6.57 0.53
N HIS A 83 4.31 -6.32 0.37
CA HIS A 83 3.77 -5.26 -0.47
C HIS A 83 2.96 -4.28 0.38
N TYR A 84 2.89 -3.03 -0.07
CA TYR A 84 2.14 -1.97 0.59
C TYR A 84 1.26 -1.25 -0.41
N PHE A 85 -0.04 -1.22 -0.16
CA PHE A 85 -1.04 -0.47 -0.92
C PHE A 85 -1.44 0.79 -0.17
N CYS A 86 -1.53 1.91 -0.88
CA CYS A 86 -1.93 3.19 -0.31
C CYS A 86 -2.84 3.98 -1.25
N ILE A 87 -3.89 4.56 -0.67
CA ILE A 87 -4.71 5.61 -1.30
C ILE A 87 -4.68 6.84 -0.39
N VAL A 88 -4.37 8.01 -0.96
CA VAL A 88 -4.44 9.29 -0.25
C VAL A 88 -5.71 10.03 -0.69
N ALA A 89 -6.54 10.47 0.25
CA ALA A 89 -7.80 11.15 -0.06
C ALA A 89 -7.62 12.63 -0.47
N GLN A 90 -8.51 13.11 -1.34
CA GLN A 90 -8.68 14.53 -1.72
C GLN A 90 -10.14 14.99 -1.51
N PRO A 91 -10.43 16.07 -0.76
CA PRO A 91 -9.48 16.89 0.00
C PRO A 91 -8.76 16.06 1.07
N TYR A 92 -7.58 16.53 1.50
CA TYR A 92 -6.73 15.79 2.43
C TYR A 92 -7.45 15.50 3.74
N ASN A 93 -7.84 14.24 3.91
CA ASN A 93 -8.39 13.71 5.14
C ASN A 93 -7.73 12.37 5.43
N TRP A 94 -6.82 12.36 6.39
CA TRP A 94 -6.01 11.20 6.75
C TRP A 94 -6.85 10.01 7.23
N SER A 95 -8.04 10.24 7.81
CA SER A 95 -8.91 9.14 8.24
C SER A 95 -9.58 8.39 7.09
N LEU A 96 -9.56 8.97 5.88
CA LEU A 96 -10.09 8.35 4.66
C LEU A 96 -9.00 7.69 3.82
N ASN A 97 -7.73 7.78 4.22
CA ASN A 97 -6.66 7.09 3.52
C ASN A 97 -6.81 5.58 3.71
N ILE A 98 -6.52 4.83 2.65
CA ILE A 98 -6.36 3.38 2.76
C ILE A 98 -4.88 3.07 2.88
N HIS A 99 -4.57 2.19 3.83
CA HIS A 99 -3.25 1.64 4.07
C HIS A 99 -3.41 0.13 4.30
N ALA A 100 -2.76 -0.68 3.47
CA ALA A 100 -2.79 -2.13 3.62
C ALA A 100 -1.41 -2.70 3.33
N GLY A 101 -0.85 -3.43 4.29
CA GLY A 101 0.28 -4.31 4.06
C GLY A 101 -0.23 -5.66 3.60
N PHE A 102 0.43 -6.30 2.64
CA PHE A 102 -0.01 -7.61 2.15
C PHE A 102 1.14 -8.43 1.57
N ILE A 103 0.90 -9.72 1.40
CA ILE A 103 1.72 -10.61 0.57
C ILE A 103 0.89 -11.09 -0.62
N TYR A 104 1.57 -11.51 -1.70
CA TYR A 104 0.89 -12.24 -2.76
C TYR A 104 0.35 -13.56 -2.20
N SER A 105 -0.92 -13.85 -2.48
CA SER A 105 -1.53 -15.11 -2.12
C SER A 105 -2.68 -15.39 -3.05
N GLN A 106 -2.52 -16.40 -3.93
CA GLN A 106 -3.49 -16.70 -4.97
C GLN A 106 -4.86 -17.06 -4.37
N GLY A 107 -5.92 -16.40 -4.85
CA GLY A 107 -7.29 -16.62 -4.38
C GLY A 107 -7.70 -15.85 -3.11
N ASP A 108 -6.75 -15.27 -2.36
CA ASP A 108 -7.08 -14.37 -1.26
C ASP A 108 -7.49 -12.98 -1.78
N ILE A 109 -8.35 -12.31 -1.02
CA ILE A 109 -8.93 -11.03 -1.38
C ILE A 109 -8.82 -10.04 -0.21
N ILE A 110 -8.40 -8.81 -0.52
CA ILE A 110 -8.50 -7.66 0.39
C ILE A 110 -9.63 -6.77 -0.10
N GLU A 111 -10.58 -6.47 0.79
CA GLU A 111 -11.66 -5.51 0.51
C GLU A 111 -11.53 -4.27 1.40
N ARG A 112 -11.78 -3.09 0.81
CA ARG A 112 -11.81 -1.81 1.51
C ARG A 112 -12.89 -0.90 0.96
N THR A 113 -13.34 0.05 1.77
CA THR A 113 -14.25 1.10 1.33
C THR A 113 -13.51 2.44 1.33
N PHE A 114 -13.49 3.10 0.17
CA PHE A 114 -12.94 4.44 0.00
C PHE A 114 -14.02 5.39 -0.51
N LYS A 115 -14.54 6.26 0.37
CA LYS A 115 -15.60 7.22 0.01
C LYS A 115 -16.76 6.53 -0.73
N GLU A 116 -17.34 5.53 -0.08
CA GLU A 116 -18.46 4.73 -0.60
C GLU A 116 -18.13 3.86 -1.84
N GLN A 117 -16.90 3.92 -2.35
CA GLN A 117 -16.42 3.06 -3.42
C GLN A 117 -15.75 1.83 -2.81
N LYS A 118 -16.16 0.63 -3.23
CA LYS A 118 -15.56 -0.63 -2.81
C LYS A 118 -14.29 -0.89 -3.64
N ILE A 119 -13.18 -1.12 -2.95
CA ILE A 119 -11.89 -1.49 -3.53
C ILE A 119 -11.66 -2.96 -3.22
N THR A 120 -11.45 -3.75 -4.25
CA THR A 120 -11.14 -5.19 -4.16
C THR A 120 -9.75 -5.42 -4.75
N ILE A 121 -8.88 -6.07 -3.98
CA ILE A 121 -7.54 -6.49 -4.41
C ILE A 121 -7.51 -8.02 -4.36
N GLU A 122 -7.50 -8.65 -5.52
CA GLU A 122 -7.42 -10.10 -5.66
C GLU A 122 -5.96 -10.57 -5.71
N ASN A 123 -5.76 -11.83 -5.29
CA ASN A 123 -4.45 -12.46 -5.09
C ASN A 123 -3.58 -11.77 -4.04
N ALA A 124 -4.21 -11.20 -3.02
CA ALA A 124 -3.55 -10.48 -1.95
C ALA A 124 -4.09 -10.95 -0.60
N LYS A 125 -3.16 -11.34 0.29
CA LYS A 125 -3.47 -11.63 1.68
C LYS A 125 -2.95 -10.52 2.55
N GLU A 126 -3.86 -9.85 3.25
CA GLU A 126 -3.50 -8.80 4.19
C GLU A 126 -2.67 -9.36 5.35
N ILE A 127 -1.68 -8.56 5.76
CA ILE A 127 -0.83 -8.86 6.90
C ILE A 127 -0.94 -7.75 7.94
N TYR A 128 -0.80 -8.14 9.19
CA TYR A 128 -0.96 -7.25 10.33
C TYR A 128 0.22 -6.29 10.48
N PHE A 129 -0.01 -5.05 10.87
CA PHE A 129 1.02 -4.15 11.38
C PHE A 129 0.41 -3.02 12.21
N ASP A 130 1.15 -2.56 13.22
CA ASP A 130 0.73 -1.49 14.12
C ASP A 130 1.88 -0.49 14.39
N ASP A 131 1.71 0.35 15.41
CA ASP A 131 2.68 1.37 15.81
C ASP A 131 3.54 0.97 17.03
N SER A 132 3.49 -0.29 17.47
CA SER A 132 4.20 -0.78 18.67
C SER A 132 5.71 -0.52 18.58
N VAL A 133 6.35 -0.98 17.50
CA VAL A 133 7.79 -0.77 17.26
C VAL A 133 8.14 0.72 17.15
N VAL A 134 7.22 1.52 16.60
CA VAL A 134 7.41 2.98 16.49
C VAL A 134 7.38 3.65 17.86
N LYS A 135 6.44 3.27 18.73
CA LYS A 135 6.37 3.76 20.11
C LYS A 135 7.59 3.35 20.92
N GLU A 136 8.09 2.13 20.72
CA GLU A 136 9.24 1.59 21.44
C GLU A 136 10.55 2.24 20.99
N LYS A 137 10.86 2.22 19.70
CA LYS A 137 12.20 2.56 19.17
C LYS A 137 12.29 3.96 18.57
N TYR A 138 11.17 4.50 18.08
CA TYR A 138 11.15 5.70 17.23
C TYR A 138 10.29 6.84 17.81
N SER A 139 9.89 6.76 19.08
CA SER A 139 9.05 7.78 19.74
C SER A 139 9.70 9.15 19.86
N HIS A 140 11.03 9.21 19.75
CA HIS A 140 11.80 10.45 19.72
C HIS A 140 11.76 11.19 18.37
N LEU A 141 11.27 10.54 17.30
CA LEU A 141 11.18 11.15 15.98
C LEU A 141 10.00 12.15 15.88
N PRO A 142 10.06 13.11 14.94
CA PRO A 142 8.97 14.04 14.70
C PRO A 142 7.63 13.36 14.38
N ARG A 143 6.53 14.10 14.59
CA ARG A 143 5.16 13.58 14.43
C ARG A 143 4.90 12.97 13.06
N GLU A 144 5.45 13.56 11.99
CA GLU A 144 5.30 13.09 10.62
C GLU A 144 5.91 11.70 10.36
N PHE A 145 6.80 11.23 11.25
CA PHE A 145 7.27 9.85 11.28
C PHE A 145 6.35 9.00 12.14
N THR A 146 6.10 9.44 13.38
CA THR A 146 5.42 8.63 14.40
C THR A 146 3.93 8.42 14.13
N THR A 147 3.31 9.18 13.23
CA THR A 147 1.92 8.94 12.77
C THR A 147 1.83 8.40 11.35
N CYS A 148 2.96 8.16 10.67
CA CYS A 148 2.95 7.73 9.28
C CYS A 148 2.75 6.21 9.18
N ARG A 149 1.63 5.76 8.59
CA ARG A 149 1.34 4.33 8.40
C ARG A 149 2.35 3.60 7.52
N ASN A 150 3.02 4.27 6.59
CA ASN A 150 4.11 3.66 5.83
C ASN A 150 5.31 3.39 6.74
N PHE A 151 5.64 4.37 7.59
CA PHE A 151 6.73 4.25 8.55
C PHE A 151 6.42 3.16 9.58
N HIS A 152 5.18 3.10 10.07
CA HIS A 152 4.70 2.02 10.96
C HIS A 152 4.93 0.65 10.34
N PHE A 153 4.53 0.46 9.09
CA PHE A 153 4.74 -0.80 8.38
C PHE A 153 6.22 -1.16 8.21
N GLY A 154 7.04 -0.18 7.80
CA GLY A 154 8.48 -0.37 7.64
C GLY A 154 9.15 -0.75 8.96
N ALA A 155 8.86 -0.01 10.03
CA ALA A 155 9.39 -0.29 11.36
C ALA A 155 8.92 -1.66 11.89
N TYR A 156 7.64 -2.02 11.70
CA TYR A 156 7.10 -3.28 12.20
C TYR A 156 7.83 -4.51 11.63
N TYR A 157 8.15 -4.49 10.33
CA TYR A 157 8.74 -5.65 9.65
C TYR A 157 10.26 -5.61 9.48
N TYR A 158 10.88 -4.43 9.59
CA TYR A 158 12.31 -4.23 9.29
C TYR A 158 13.07 -3.44 10.37
N GLY A 159 12.41 -2.98 11.44
CA GLY A 159 12.96 -2.00 12.40
C GLY A 159 13.37 -2.54 13.75
#